data_AF-A0A7W0NIM2-F1
#
_entry.id   AF-A0A7W0NIM2-F1
#
_cell.length_a   1.000
_cell.length_b   1.000
_cell.length_c   1.000
_cell.angle_alpha   90.00
_cell.angle_beta   90.00
_cell.angle_gamma   90.00
#
_symmetry.space_group_name_H-M   'P 1'
#
loop_
_entity.id
_entity.type
_entity.pdbx_description
1 polymer ?
#
loop_
_entity_poly.entity_id
_entity_poly.type
_entity_poly.pdbx_seq_one_letter_code
_entity_poly.pdbx_strand_id
1 'polypeptide(L)'
;MAKAATQPAKQAATPWGPATLIEEVCLAQRSGEKRFSSLVQLLETPGGERLVRFAYATDGTARRGPVTLRRRDLAQLRRLLAKHPGLREAILNETS
;
A
#
# COMPACT_ATOMS: atom_id res chain seq x y z
N MET A 1 8.98 14.66 -15.90
CA MET A 1 9.43 14.62 -14.49
C MET A 1 8.40 15.42 -13.67
N ALA A 2 7.34 14.79 -13.17
CA ALA A 2 6.32 15.51 -12.40
C ALA A 2 6.83 15.72 -10.95
N LYS A 3 6.86 16.98 -10.53
CA LYS A 3 7.30 17.42 -9.21
C LYS A 3 6.28 16.92 -8.17
N ALA A 4 6.69 16.07 -7.23
CA ALA A 4 5.85 15.70 -6.10
C ALA A 4 5.72 16.93 -5.19
N ALA A 5 4.53 17.52 -5.11
CA ALA A 5 4.23 18.56 -4.15
C ALA A 5 4.26 17.95 -2.74
N THR A 6 5.06 18.52 -1.83
CA THR A 6 5.09 18.11 -0.43
C THR A 6 3.74 18.42 0.21
N GLN A 7 2.88 17.40 0.29
CA GLN A 7 1.62 17.46 1.03
C GLN A 7 1.93 17.38 2.54
N PRO A 8 1.10 18.01 3.40
CA PRO A 8 1.21 17.84 4.84
C PRO A 8 1.14 16.35 5.21
N ALA A 9 1.88 15.98 6.26
CA ALA A 9 1.97 14.60 6.73
C ALA A 9 0.58 14.04 7.06
N LYS A 10 0.03 13.23 6.15
CA LYS A 10 -1.33 12.70 6.26
C LYS A 10 -1.36 11.63 7.35
N GLN A 11 -2.15 11.87 8.40
CA GLN A 11 -2.35 10.86 9.44
C GLN A 11 -3.32 9.77 8.95
N ALA A 12 -3.01 8.55 9.34
CA ALA A 12 -3.73 7.33 8.99
C ALA A 12 -4.12 6.57 10.26
N ALA A 13 -5.41 6.28 10.42
CA ALA A 13 -5.85 5.33 11.44
C ALA A 13 -5.43 3.90 11.04
N THR A 14 -4.86 3.16 11.98
CA THR A 14 -4.52 1.74 11.84
C THR A 14 -5.06 0.96 13.05
N PRO A 15 -5.13 -0.38 12.98
CA PRO A 15 -5.53 -1.20 14.13
C PRO A 15 -4.64 -1.05 15.37
N TRP A 16 -3.44 -0.47 15.23
CA TRP A 16 -2.46 -0.28 16.32
C TRP A 16 -2.31 1.18 16.74
N GLY A 17 -3.25 2.05 16.33
CA GLY A 17 -3.22 3.48 16.59
C GLY A 17 -2.86 4.31 15.35
N PRO A 18 -2.65 5.62 15.52
CA PRO A 18 -2.33 6.51 14.41
C PRO A 18 -0.94 6.21 13.84
N ALA A 19 -0.79 6.40 12.54
CA ALA A 19 0.49 6.35 11.84
C ALA A 19 0.57 7.48 10.82
N THR A 20 1.78 7.95 10.55
CA THR A 20 2.08 8.98 9.56
C THR A 20 2.25 8.34 8.19
N LEU A 21 1.58 8.85 7.15
CA LEU A 21 1.86 8.48 5.77
C LEU A 21 3.21 9.02 5.34
N ILE A 22 4.12 8.12 4.97
CA ILE A 22 5.47 8.45 4.51
C ILE A 22 5.53 8.45 2.98
N GLU A 23 4.90 7.45 2.35
CA GLU A 23 4.93 7.26 0.90
C GLU A 23 3.63 6.61 0.42
N GLU A 24 3.19 6.95 -0.79
CA GLU A 24 2.01 6.37 -1.43
C GLU A 24 2.25 6.12 -2.91
N VAL A 25 1.98 4.90 -3.35
CA VAL A 25 1.73 4.55 -4.75
C VAL A 25 0.23 4.56 -4.99
N CYS A 26 -0.21 5.30 -6.02
CA CYS A 26 -1.60 5.32 -6.48
C CYS A 26 -1.68 4.74 -7.89
N LEU A 27 -2.30 3.57 -8.03
CA LEU A 27 -2.53 2.90 -9.31
C LEU A 27 -3.98 3.14 -9.74
N ALA A 28 -4.18 4.04 -10.69
CA ALA A 28 -5.51 4.29 -11.27
C ALA A 28 -5.92 3.12 -12.18
N GLN A 29 -7.13 2.60 -11.98
CA GLN A 29 -7.66 1.42 -12.65
C GLN A 29 -9.10 1.66 -13.12
N ARG A 30 -9.53 0.84 -14.08
CA ARG A 30 -10.89 0.86 -14.62
C ARG A 30 -11.42 -0.55 -14.81
N SER A 31 -12.72 -0.71 -14.58
CA SER A 31 -13.46 -1.93 -14.92
C SER A 31 -14.80 -1.53 -15.52
N GLY A 32 -14.91 -1.67 -16.85
CA GLY A 32 -15.97 -1.00 -17.62
C GLY A 32 -15.93 0.51 -17.40
N GLU A 33 -17.05 1.10 -17.00
CA GLU A 33 -17.16 2.53 -16.69
C GLU A 33 -16.65 2.89 -15.27
N LYS A 34 -16.48 1.90 -14.39
CA LYS A 34 -16.09 2.15 -13.00
C LYS A 34 -14.61 2.53 -12.92
N ARG A 35 -14.33 3.65 -12.27
CA ARG A 35 -12.98 4.14 -11.96
C ARG A 35 -12.68 3.90 -10.49
N PHE A 36 -11.51 3.34 -10.22
CA PHE A 36 -11.02 3.11 -8.86
C PHE A 36 -9.50 3.19 -8.86
N SER A 37 -8.90 3.26 -7.67
CA SER A 37 -7.46 3.21 -7.50
C SER A 37 -7.08 2.16 -6.48
N SER A 38 -6.03 1.39 -6.76
CA SER A 38 -5.32 0.65 -5.72
C SER A 38 -4.23 1.53 -5.13
N LEU A 39 -4.14 1.56 -3.80
CA LEU A 39 -3.15 2.32 -3.06
C LEU A 39 -2.21 1.37 -2.32
N VAL A 40 -0.91 1.64 -2.40
CA VAL A 40 0.10 1.01 -1.53
C VAL A 40 0.79 2.11 -0.76
N GLN A 41 0.66 2.08 0.56
CA GLN A 41 1.12 3.16 1.43
C GLN A 41 2.16 2.64 2.42
N LEU A 42 3.27 3.36 2.56
CA LEU A 42 4.21 3.20 3.65
C LEU A 42 3.78 4.13 4.79
N LEU A 43 3.51 3.55 5.96
CA LEU A 43 3.16 4.29 7.16
C LEU A 43 4.23 4.10 8.24
N GLU A 44 4.39 5.08 9.11
CA GLU A 44 5.26 4.99 10.29
C GLU A 44 4.48 5.35 11.56
N THR A 45 4.54 4.48 12.56
CA THR A 45 3.90 4.75 13.86
C THR A 45 4.74 5.75 14.68
N PRO A 46 4.18 6.38 15.73
CA PRO A 46 4.97 7.23 16.64
C PRO A 46 6.18 6.53 17.26
N GLY A 47 6.15 5.19 17.39
CA GLY A 47 7.26 4.39 17.86
C GLY A 47 8.30 4.01 16.79
N GLY A 48 8.19 4.58 15.57
CA GLY A 48 9.11 4.31 14.46
C GLY A 48 8.89 2.96 13.75
N GLU A 49 7.80 2.24 14.04
CA GLU A 49 7.49 1.00 13.33
C GLU A 49 6.94 1.32 11.93
N ARG A 50 7.52 0.70 10.89
CA ARG A 50 7.02 0.80 9.52
C ARG A 50 5.95 -0.24 9.22
N LEU A 51 4.86 0.22 8.60
CA LEU A 51 3.72 -0.56 8.16
C LEU A 51 3.54 -0.40 6.65
N VAL A 52 3.02 -1.42 5.98
CA VAL A 52 2.57 -1.29 4.58
C VAL A 52 1.08 -1.53 4.53
N ARG A 53 0.35 -0.58 3.94
CA ARG A 53 -1.10 -0.64 3.81
C ARG A 53 -1.51 -0.76 2.35
N PHE A 54 -2.27 -1.80 2.05
CA PHE A 54 -2.96 -1.99 0.77
C PHE A 54 -4.41 -1.53 0.93
N ALA A 55 -4.84 -0.60 0.08
CA ALA A 55 -6.20 -0.08 0.09
C ALA A 55 -6.75 -0.02 -1.33
N TYR A 56 -8.06 -0.10 -1.46
CA TYR A 56 -8.75 0.30 -2.69
C TYR A 56 -9.57 1.56 -2.40
N ALA A 57 -9.49 2.51 -3.31
CA ALA A 57 -10.22 3.75 -3.27
C ALA A 57 -11.12 3.88 -4.50
N THR A 58 -12.30 4.44 -4.31
CA THR A 58 -13.16 4.94 -5.39
C THR A 58 -13.43 6.41 -5.09
N ASP A 59 -13.37 7.27 -6.09
CA ASP A 59 -13.51 8.72 -5.91
C ASP A 59 -12.53 9.29 -4.84
N GLY A 60 -11.31 8.73 -4.80
CA GLY A 60 -10.26 9.15 -3.86
C GLY A 60 -10.45 8.71 -2.39
N THR A 61 -11.55 8.01 -2.06
CA THR A 61 -11.83 7.56 -0.69
C THR A 61 -11.68 6.04 -0.57
N ALA A 62 -10.93 5.58 0.44
CA ALA A 62 -10.75 4.15 0.71
C ALA A 62 -12.07 3.52 1.18
N ARG A 63 -12.56 2.47 0.49
CA ARG A 63 -13.94 1.95 0.72
C ARG A 63 -14.04 0.56 1.36
N ARG A 64 -12.96 -0.21 1.49
CA ARG A 64 -12.94 -1.50 2.21
C ARG A 64 -11.74 -1.51 3.13
N GLY A 65 -11.96 -2.05 4.32
CA GLY A 65 -11.00 -2.14 5.43
C GLY A 65 -9.59 -2.39 4.91
N PRO A 66 -8.71 -1.38 4.89
CA PRO A 66 -7.42 -1.51 4.25
C PRO A 66 -6.58 -2.53 5.00
N VAL A 67 -5.91 -3.42 4.25
CA VAL A 67 -5.07 -4.45 4.83
C VAL A 67 -3.73 -3.81 5.19
N THR A 68 -3.45 -3.72 6.48
CA THR A 68 -2.20 -3.14 7.00
C THR A 68 -1.33 -4.27 7.54
N LEU A 69 -0.13 -4.41 6.98
CA LEU A 69 0.86 -5.41 7.35
C LEU A 69 1.95 -4.77 8.21
N ARG A 70 2.27 -5.38 9.37
CA ARG A 70 3.43 -4.98 10.16
C ARG A 70 4.71 -5.55 9.58
N ARG A 71 5.85 -5.10 10.10
CA ARG A 71 7.19 -5.56 9.69
C ARG A 71 7.31 -7.10 9.66
N ARG A 72 6.78 -7.78 10.68
CA ARG A 72 6.81 -9.26 10.76
C ARG A 72 5.98 -9.93 9.67
N ASP A 73 4.82 -9.37 9.34
CA ASP A 73 3.90 -9.93 8.35
C ASP A 73 4.50 -9.74 6.95
N LEU A 74 5.16 -8.61 6.71
CA LEU A 74 5.94 -8.37 5.49
C LEU A 74 7.14 -9.31 5.36
N ALA A 75 7.83 -9.63 6.46
CA ALA A 75 8.91 -10.62 6.44
C ALA A 75 8.37 -12.01 6.06
N GLN A 76 7.20 -12.38 6.60
CA GLN A 76 6.54 -13.64 6.26
C GLN A 76 6.04 -13.66 4.82
N LEU A 77 5.43 -12.57 4.34
CA LEU A 77 4.99 -12.43 2.95
C LEU A 77 6.14 -12.66 1.98
N ARG A 78 7.31 -12.06 2.23
CA ARG A 78 8.52 -12.28 1.39
C ARG A 78 8.94 -13.75 1.37
N ARG A 79 8.93 -14.43 2.52
CA ARG A 79 9.25 -15.87 2.61
C ARG A 79 8.23 -16.72 1.85
N LEU A 80 6.95 -16.38 1.93
CA LEU A 80 5.90 -17.08 1.21
C LEU A 80 6.02 -16.85 -0.30
N LEU A 81 6.23 -15.61 -0.76
CA LEU A 81 6.47 -15.32 -2.19
C LEU A 81 7.68 -16.10 -2.72
N ALA A 82 8.76 -16.23 -1.96
CA ALA A 82 9.92 -17.03 -2.35
C ALA A 82 9.59 -18.51 -2.64
N LYS A 83 8.53 -19.05 -2.01
CA LYS A 83 8.05 -20.43 -2.20
C LYS A 83 6.97 -20.57 -3.28
N HIS A 84 6.45 -19.47 -3.83
CA HIS A 84 5.35 -19.46 -4.79
C HIS A 84 5.81 -18.75 -6.07
N PRO A 85 6.53 -19.43 -6.98
CA PRO A 85 7.24 -18.80 -8.09
C PRO A 85 6.34 -17.99 -9.02
N GLY A 86 5.14 -18.47 -9.36
CA GLY A 86 4.22 -17.72 -10.22
C GLY A 86 3.72 -16.40 -9.61
N LEU A 87 3.46 -16.37 -8.29
CA LEU A 87 3.11 -15.13 -7.59
C LEU A 87 4.31 -14.20 -7.43
N ARG A 88 5.49 -14.78 -7.18
CA ARG A 88 6.74 -14.02 -7.09
C ARG A 88 7.03 -13.30 -8.40
N GLU A 89 6.96 -14.03 -9.51
CA GLU A 89 7.20 -13.50 -10.85
C GLU A 89 6.21 -12.38 -11.17
N ALA A 90 4.91 -12.62 -11.02
CA ALA A 90 3.86 -11.64 -11.32
C ALA A 90 3.92 -10.35 -10.47
N ILE A 91 4.56 -10.37 -9.29
CA ILE A 91 4.62 -9.23 -8.37
C ILE A 91 5.97 -8.52 -8.38
N LEU A 92 7.07 -9.25 -8.51
CA LEU A 92 8.43 -8.72 -8.31
C LEU A 92 9.23 -8.54 -9.59
N ASN A 93 8.83 -9.19 -10.69
CA ASN A 93 9.55 -9.09 -11.96
C ASN A 93 8.78 -8.19 -12.92
N GLU A 94 9.51 -7.42 -13.72
CA GLU A 94 8.91 -6.81 -14.91
C GLU A 94 8.60 -7.94 -15.90
N THR A 95 7.33 -8.14 -16.20
CA THR A 95 6.95 -8.85 -17.43
C THR A 95 7.48 -7.99 -18.58
N SER A 96 8.55 -8.44 -19.23
CA SER A 96 9.06 -7.82 -20.46
C SER A 96 8.00 -7.82 -21.57
#